data_AF-W1YDJ9-F1
#
_entry.id   AF-W1YDJ9-F1
#
_cell.length_a   1.000
_cell.length_b   1.000
_cell.length_c   1.000
_cell.angle_alpha   90.00
_cell.angle_beta   90.00
_cell.angle_gamma   90.00
#
_symmetry.space_group_name_H-M   'P 1'
#
loop_
_entity.id
_entity.type
_entity.pdbx_description
1 polymer ?
#
loop_
_entity_poly.entity_id
_entity_poly.type
_entity_poly.pdbx_seq_one_letter_code
_entity_poly.pdbx_strand_id
1 'polypeptide(L)'
;AAIAADNSLTAEQRKEKEKAVDAAKTAEEAKITEAENADKVAEAKTAGVKAVEGVHTPGDLDTVKAAAKADLEKAVQAEKAAIAADN
;
A
#
# COMPACT_ATOMS: atom_id res chain seq x y z
N ALA A 1 -11.72 -7.05 -5.11
CA ALA A 1 -10.68 -6.02 -5.34
C ALA A 1 -9.30 -6.68 -5.24
N ALA A 2 -8.33 -6.29 -6.07
CA ALA A 2 -6.98 -6.88 -6.05
C ALA A 2 -6.29 -6.71 -4.69
N ILE A 3 -6.43 -5.53 -4.06
CA ILE A 3 -5.90 -5.22 -2.71
C ILE A 3 -6.38 -6.21 -1.64
N ALA A 4 -7.68 -6.56 -1.66
CA ALA A 4 -8.27 -7.44 -0.65
C ALA A 4 -7.78 -8.89 -0.77
N ALA A 5 -7.36 -9.30 -1.97
CA ALA A 5 -6.80 -10.62 -2.24
C ALA A 5 -5.28 -10.67 -2.06
N ASP A 6 -4.62 -9.52 -1.82
CA ASP A 6 -3.17 -9.46 -1.62
C ASP A 6 -2.82 -9.93 -0.19
N ASN A 7 -2.30 -11.15 -0.14
CA ASN A 7 -1.86 -11.81 1.09
C ASN A 7 -0.49 -11.32 1.57
N SER A 8 0.27 -10.59 0.74
CA SER A 8 1.53 -9.97 1.16
C SER A 8 1.31 -8.75 2.07
N LEU A 9 0.12 -8.15 2.01
CA LEU A 9 -0.24 -7.00 2.83
C LEU A 9 -0.79 -7.43 4.19
N THR A 10 -0.48 -6.64 5.23
CA THR A 10 -1.16 -6.74 6.52
C THR A 10 -2.59 -6.18 6.44
N ALA A 11 -3.42 -6.45 7.44
CA ALA A 11 -4.77 -5.89 7.49
C ALA A 11 -4.78 -4.35 7.54
N GLU A 12 -3.81 -3.75 8.23
CA GLU A 12 -3.66 -2.30 8.29
C GLU A 12 -3.23 -1.73 6.95
N GLN A 13 -2.22 -2.33 6.29
CA GLN A 13 -1.78 -1.91 4.96
C GLN A 13 -2.90 -2.02 3.92
N ARG A 14 -3.72 -3.08 3.97
CA ARG A 14 -4.92 -3.19 3.12
C ARG A 14 -5.88 -2.03 3.36
N LYS A 15 -6.19 -1.72 4.61
CA LYS A 15 -7.10 -0.62 4.97
C LYS A 15 -6.56 0.74 4.53
N GLU A 16 -5.26 0.97 4.64
CA GLU A 16 -4.62 2.20 4.14
C GLU A 16 -4.70 2.29 2.61
N LYS A 17 -4.44 1.19 1.90
CA LYS A 17 -4.55 1.13 0.44
C LYS A 17 -5.99 1.35 -0.03
N GLU A 18 -6.98 0.77 0.65
CA GLU A 18 -8.40 1.01 0.39
C GLU A 18 -8.77 2.49 0.58
N LYS A 19 -8.36 3.11 1.68
CA LYS A 19 -8.56 4.55 1.89
C LYS A 19 -7.87 5.40 0.82
N ALA A 20 -6.68 5.01 0.39
CA ALA A 20 -5.96 5.71 -0.67
C ALA A 20 -6.68 5.59 -2.03
N VAL A 21 -7.28 4.44 -2.33
CA VAL A 21 -8.15 4.25 -3.51
C VAL A 21 -9.36 5.18 -3.44
N ASP A 22 -10.05 5.24 -2.30
CA ASP A 22 -11.22 6.10 -2.13
C ASP A 22 -10.86 7.60 -2.21
N ALA A 23 -9.73 7.99 -1.63
CA ALA A 23 -9.21 9.35 -1.71
C ALA A 23 -8.83 9.72 -3.14
N ALA A 24 -8.13 8.83 -3.87
CA ALA A 24 -7.80 9.03 -5.27
C ALA A 24 -9.07 9.17 -6.11
N LYS A 25 -10.05 8.28 -5.92
CA LYS A 25 -11.35 8.37 -6.58
C LYS A 25 -12.00 9.74 -6.36
N THR A 26 -12.07 10.20 -5.11
CA THR A 26 -12.71 11.47 -4.76
C THR A 26 -11.99 12.67 -5.41
N ALA A 27 -10.66 12.67 -5.38
CA ALA A 27 -9.86 13.72 -6.00
C ALA A 27 -10.04 13.78 -7.52
N GLU A 28 -10.16 12.63 -8.18
CA GLU A 28 -10.33 12.55 -9.63
C GLU A 28 -11.78 12.85 -10.06
N GLU A 29 -12.78 12.50 -9.25
CA GLU A 29 -14.18 12.94 -9.43
C GLU A 29 -14.31 14.47 -9.34
N ALA A 30 -13.55 15.12 -8.47
CA ALA A 30 -13.48 16.58 -8.41
C ALA A 30 -12.93 17.18 -9.72
N LYS A 31 -11.84 16.62 -10.26
CA LYS A 31 -11.28 17.06 -11.56
C LYS A 31 -12.25 16.86 -12.73
N ILE A 32 -13.01 15.76 -12.72
CA ILE A 32 -14.07 15.52 -13.71
C ILE A 32 -15.17 16.59 -13.58
N THR A 33 -15.52 16.98 -12.35
CA THR A 33 -16.52 18.01 -12.08
C THR A 33 -16.05 19.40 -12.53
N GLU A 34 -14.76 19.69 -12.38
CA GLU A 34 -14.13 20.96 -12.80
C GLU A 34 -13.83 21.02 -14.31
N ALA A 35 -13.96 19.91 -15.03
CA ALA A 35 -13.64 19.86 -16.45
C ALA A 35 -14.59 20.74 -17.29
N GLU A 36 -14.01 21.66 -18.05
CA GLU A 36 -14.75 22.67 -18.81
C GLU A 36 -15.43 22.13 -20.07
N ASN A 37 -15.02 20.96 -20.56
CA ASN A 37 -15.53 20.36 -21.80
C ASN A 37 -15.37 18.83 -21.81
N ALA A 38 -15.96 18.19 -22.81
CA ALA A 38 -15.98 16.73 -22.94
C ALA A 38 -14.59 16.11 -23.07
N ASP A 39 -13.65 16.78 -23.74
CA ASP A 39 -12.28 16.29 -23.91
C ASP A 39 -11.56 16.26 -22.55
N LYS A 40 -11.66 17.34 -21.76
CA LYS A 40 -11.10 17.41 -20.40
C LYS A 40 -11.73 16.36 -19.46
N VAL A 41 -13.03 16.09 -19.60
CA VAL A 41 -13.69 15.00 -18.85
C VAL A 41 -13.08 13.64 -19.20
N ALA A 42 -12.84 13.38 -20.49
CA ALA A 42 -12.25 12.12 -20.94
C ALA A 42 -10.80 11.96 -20.46
N GLU A 43 -10.01 13.03 -20.48
CA GLU A 43 -8.66 13.06 -19.92
C GLU A 43 -8.65 12.82 -18.41
N ALA A 44 -9.47 13.55 -17.65
CA ALA A 44 -9.59 13.41 -16.20
C ALA A 44 -10.04 12.00 -15.80
N LYS A 45 -11.02 11.43 -16.51
CA LYS A 45 -11.44 10.03 -16.32
C LYS A 45 -10.28 9.06 -16.53
N THR A 46 -9.53 9.22 -17.62
CA THR A 46 -8.42 8.32 -17.96
C THR A 46 -7.29 8.43 -16.95
N ALA A 47 -6.94 9.65 -16.54
CA ALA A 47 -5.96 9.91 -15.49
C ALA A 47 -6.42 9.31 -14.15
N GLY A 48 -7.69 9.48 -13.80
CA GLY A 48 -8.24 8.98 -12.55
C GLY A 48 -8.29 7.47 -12.46
N VAL A 49 -8.65 6.78 -13.55
CA VAL A 49 -8.56 5.30 -13.61
C VAL A 49 -7.12 4.84 -13.37
N LYS A 50 -6.15 5.45 -14.07
CA LYS A 50 -4.73 5.11 -13.87
C LYS A 50 -4.24 5.41 -12.46
N ALA A 51 -4.69 6.52 -11.87
CA ALA A 51 -4.32 6.90 -10.50
C ALA A 51 -4.83 5.85 -9.50
N VAL A 52 -6.10 5.44 -9.61
CA VAL A 52 -6.70 4.41 -8.75
C VAL A 52 -6.05 3.05 -8.95
N GLU A 53 -5.80 2.63 -10.19
CA GLU A 53 -5.07 1.40 -10.50
C GLU A 53 -3.64 1.42 -9.94
N GLY A 54 -2.98 2.58 -9.99
CA GLY A 54 -1.62 2.78 -9.48
C GLY A 54 -1.51 2.76 -7.94
N VAL A 55 -2.61 2.90 -7.20
CA VAL A 55 -2.57 2.84 -5.72
C VAL A 55 -2.10 1.46 -5.24
N HIS A 56 -2.47 0.40 -5.95
CA HIS A 56 -2.12 -0.95 -5.58
C HIS A 56 -0.94 -1.48 -6.40
N THR A 57 0.18 -1.68 -5.72
CA THR A 57 1.30 -2.46 -6.23
C THR A 57 1.28 -3.80 -5.48
N PRO A 58 1.05 -4.94 -6.15
CA PRO A 58 1.09 -6.25 -5.52
C PRO A 58 2.45 -6.48 -4.86
N GLY A 59 2.45 -6.86 -3.59
CA GLY A 59 3.68 -7.23 -2.89
C GLY A 59 4.02 -8.71 -3.06
N ASP A 60 5.21 -9.08 -2.61
CA ASP A 60 5.67 -10.47 -2.54
C ASP A 60 5.65 -10.95 -1.08
N LEU A 61 4.76 -11.91 -0.81
CA LEU A 61 4.60 -12.50 0.51
C LEU A 61 5.88 -13.22 0.98
N ASP A 62 6.67 -13.80 0.08
CA ASP A 62 7.90 -14.49 0.47
C ASP A 62 8.98 -13.50 0.90
N THR A 63 9.05 -12.34 0.25
CA THR A 63 9.87 -11.20 0.71
C THR A 63 9.44 -10.74 2.11
N VAL A 64 8.14 -10.61 2.37
CA VAL A 64 7.62 -10.23 3.71
C VAL A 64 7.98 -11.27 4.77
N LYS A 65 7.83 -12.56 4.47
CA LYS A 65 8.24 -13.64 5.38
C LYS A 65 9.75 -13.62 5.66
N ALA A 66 10.57 -13.39 4.63
CA ALA A 66 12.02 -13.33 4.76
C ALA A 66 12.46 -12.18 5.68
N ALA A 67 11.88 -10.99 5.50
CA ALA A 67 12.12 -9.84 6.37
C ALA A 67 11.73 -10.13 7.83
N ALA A 68 10.53 -10.68 8.06
CA ALA A 68 10.06 -11.02 9.40
C ALA A 68 10.97 -12.03 10.12
N LYS A 69 11.47 -13.05 9.40
CA LYS A 69 12.44 -14.01 9.97
C LYS A 69 13.77 -13.35 10.33
N ALA A 70 14.26 -12.45 9.47
CA ALA A 70 15.51 -11.74 9.72
C ALA A 70 15.41 -10.82 10.94
N ASP A 71 14.28 -10.15 11.14
CA ASP A 71 14.06 -9.29 12.30
C ASP A 71 13.90 -10.09 13.59
N LEU A 72 13.24 -11.25 13.54
CA LEU A 72 13.19 -12.17 14.67
C LEU A 72 14.58 -12.65 15.09
N GLU A 73 15.42 -13.05 14.12
CA GLU A 73 16.81 -13.45 14.40
C GLU A 73 17.59 -12.31 15.07
N LYS A 74 17.49 -11.08 14.55
CA LYS A 74 18.13 -9.91 15.15
C LYS A 74 17.67 -9.68 16.59
N ALA A 75 16.37 -9.78 16.86
CA ALA A 75 15.82 -9.62 18.21
C ALA A 75 16.36 -10.68 19.18
N VAL A 76 16.42 -11.94 18.75
CA VAL A 76 16.99 -13.04 19.54
C VAL A 76 18.47 -12.79 19.86
N GLN A 77 19.26 -12.34 18.87
CA GLN A 77 20.67 -12.06 19.07
C GLN A 77 20.90 -10.86 19.99
N ALA A 78 20.09 -9.81 19.85
CA ALA A 78 20.14 -8.65 20.73
C ALA A 78 19.86 -9.03 22.19
N GLU A 79 18.86 -9.88 22.44
CA GLU A 79 18.52 -10.36 23.79
C GLU A 79 19.64 -11.22 24.38
N LYS A 80 20.21 -12.15 23.60
CA LYS A 80 21.36 -12.96 24.05
C LYS A 80 22.56 -12.10 24.43
N ALA A 81 22.83 -11.06 23.65
CA ALA A 81 23.92 -10.13 23.93
C ALA A 81 23.65 -9.32 25.20
N ALA A 82 22.41 -8.87 25.43
CA ALA A 82 22.01 -8.18 26.65
C ALA A 82 22.20 -9.06 27.89
N ILE A 83 21.75 -10.32 27.84
CA ILE A 83 21.94 -11.30 28.92
C ILE A 83 23.43 -11.52 29.20
N ALA A 84 24.25 -11.67 28.16
CA ALA A 84 25.70 -11.86 28.33
C ALA A 84 26.39 -10.63 28.95
N ALA A 85 25.85 -9.43 28.73
CA ALA A 85 26.38 -8.17 29.25
C ALA A 85 25.90 -7.85 30.68
N ASP A 86 24.87 -8.53 31.19
CA ASP A 86 24.31 -8.37 32.54
C ASP A 86 25.09 -9.21 33.58
N ASN A 87 26.38 -8.88 33.74
CA ASN A 87 27.31 -9.43 34.75
C ASN A 87 27.67 -8.40 35.82
#